data_AF-A0A8D1YD76-F1
#
_entry.id   AF-A0A8D1YD76-F1
#
_cell.length_a   1.000
_cell.length_b   1.000
_cell.length_c   1.000
_cell.angle_alpha   90.00
_cell.angle_beta   90.00
_cell.angle_gamma   90.00
#
_symmetry.space_group_name_H-M   'P 1'
#
loop_
_entity.id
_entity.type
_entity.pdbx_description
1 polymer ?
#
loop_
_entity_poly.entity_id
_entity_poly.type
_entity_poly.pdbx_seq_one_letter_code
_entity_poly.pdbx_strand_id
1 'polypeptide(L)'
;MKAVKRDRWNRDTECQFPFNKYKIYCVMILFEFGYLDRLPRSFHLTQESAKIVGSPNFPVKVYVMLHQKSPHVLCVTQRLRNFELVDPSFQWHGPKGKIVSENSTAQVTSTGSLVFQNFEESMSGVYTCFLEYKPTVEEVVKNLQLKYIIYAYREPRYYYQFTARYHAAPCNSIYNISFEKKLLQILSKLVLDLSCEVSLLKSECHRVKMQRAGLQNELFFTFSVSSLDTEKGPKPCAGHSCESSKRLSKAKNLIERFFNQQVEVLGRRAEPLPEIYYIEGTLQMVWINRCFPGYGMNILKHPKCPECCVICSPGTYNSRDGIHCLQCNSSLVFGAKACL
;
A
#
# COMPACT_ATOMS: atom_id res chain seq x y z
N MET A 1 0.15 -84.29 -6.98
CA MET A 1 0.22 -84.09 -5.51
C MET A 1 -0.15 -82.62 -5.27
N LYS A 2 -1.29 -82.24 -4.65
CA LYS A 2 -1.56 -82.22 -3.19
C LYS A 2 -0.33 -81.68 -2.44
N ALA A 3 -0.33 -80.66 -1.60
CA ALA A 3 -1.32 -80.10 -0.67
C ALA A 3 -0.59 -78.92 0.06
N VAL A 4 -1.22 -77.76 0.35
CA VAL A 4 -1.87 -77.42 1.64
C VAL A 4 -1.06 -76.50 2.58
N LYS A 5 -1.67 -75.32 2.86
CA LYS A 5 -1.74 -74.54 4.14
C LYS A 5 -0.41 -73.97 4.72
N ARG A 6 -0.39 -72.88 5.51
CA ARG A 6 -1.42 -72.23 6.34
C ARG A 6 -0.96 -70.83 6.78
N ASP A 7 -1.97 -70.03 7.06
CA ASP A 7 -2.07 -68.75 7.77
C ASP A 7 -1.29 -68.61 9.10
N ARG A 8 -1.05 -67.34 9.47
CA ARG A 8 -1.43 -66.70 10.77
C ARG A 8 -1.11 -65.19 10.69
N TRP A 9 -2.02 -64.20 10.63
CA TRP A 9 -3.10 -63.74 11.53
C TRP A 9 -2.71 -63.45 12.99
N ASN A 10 -2.52 -62.16 13.32
CA ASN A 10 -3.18 -61.41 14.41
C ASN A 10 -2.54 -60.01 14.48
N ARG A 11 -3.24 -58.86 14.45
CA ARG A 11 -4.46 -58.41 15.11
C ARG A 11 -4.31 -58.37 16.63
N ASP A 12 -4.41 -57.15 17.18
CA ASP A 12 -5.03 -56.76 18.47
C ASP A 12 -4.44 -55.39 18.90
N THR A 13 -5.22 -54.29 18.81
CA THR A 13 -6.07 -53.68 19.88
C THR A 13 -5.22 -53.11 21.03
N GLU A 14 -5.39 -51.88 21.51
CA GLU A 14 -6.59 -51.17 21.99
C GLU A 14 -6.15 -49.68 22.22
N CYS A 15 -6.97 -48.66 22.03
CA CYS A 15 -7.90 -48.22 23.08
C CYS A 15 -9.32 -47.96 22.56
N GLN A 16 -10.25 -48.56 23.30
CA GLN A 16 -11.71 -48.47 23.25
C GLN A 16 -12.26 -47.05 23.54
N PHE A 17 -13.35 -46.75 22.83
CA PHE A 17 -14.53 -45.85 22.96
C PHE A 17 -15.09 -45.58 24.39
N PRO A 18 -16.30 -44.98 24.65
CA PRO A 18 -17.35 -44.26 23.87
C PRO A 18 -17.89 -42.97 24.61
N PHE A 19 -18.78 -42.08 24.12
CA PHE A 19 -20.23 -42.24 23.92
C PHE A 19 -20.89 -40.93 23.39
N ASN A 20 -21.78 -41.11 22.40
CA ASN A 20 -23.11 -40.50 22.17
C ASN A 20 -23.37 -39.05 21.66
N LYS A 21 -24.02 -39.06 20.48
CA LYS A 21 -25.10 -38.21 19.93
C LYS A 21 -24.89 -36.69 19.90
N TYR A 22 -24.41 -36.18 18.77
CA TYR A 22 -25.17 -35.31 17.83
C TYR A 22 -24.48 -35.35 16.45
N LYS A 23 -25.18 -35.81 15.42
CA LYS A 23 -24.74 -35.70 14.02
C LYS A 23 -24.83 -34.22 13.61
N ILE A 24 -23.70 -33.52 13.58
CA ILE A 24 -23.58 -32.27 12.82
C ILE A 24 -22.84 -32.63 11.54
N TYR A 25 -23.54 -32.49 10.42
CA TYR A 25 -22.98 -32.62 9.09
C TYR A 25 -21.92 -31.53 8.89
N CYS A 26 -20.63 -31.87 8.95
CA CYS A 26 -19.59 -31.04 8.34
C CYS A 26 -19.62 -31.30 6.83
N VAL A 27 -20.41 -30.50 6.12
CA VAL A 27 -20.21 -30.28 4.70
C VAL A 27 -18.87 -29.57 4.57
N MET A 28 -17.87 -30.28 4.05
CA MET A 28 -16.61 -29.71 3.58
C MET A 28 -16.93 -28.74 2.43
N ILE A 29 -17.16 -27.47 2.75
CA ILE A 29 -17.09 -26.39 1.77
C ILE A 29 -15.62 -26.01 1.68
N LEU A 30 -14.96 -26.53 0.64
CA LEU A 30 -13.71 -26.01 0.13
C LEU A 30 -13.94 -24.55 -0.31
N PHE A 31 -13.71 -23.59 0.58
CA PHE A 31 -13.42 -22.22 0.19
C PHE A 31 -11.91 -22.12 -0.04
N GLU A 32 -11.52 -22.14 -1.31
CA GLU A 32 -10.20 -21.65 -1.72
C GLU A 32 -10.07 -20.17 -1.35
N PHE A 33 -9.47 -19.88 -0.19
CA PHE A 33 -8.83 -18.60 0.03
C PHE A 33 -7.44 -18.67 -0.62
N GLY A 34 -7.40 -18.39 -1.92
CA GLY A 34 -6.18 -17.98 -2.60
C GLY A 34 -5.72 -16.63 -2.04
N TYR A 35 -5.04 -16.65 -0.90
CA TYR A 35 -4.17 -15.56 -0.49
C TYR A 35 -2.96 -15.56 -1.42
N LEU A 36 -3.13 -15.00 -2.61
CA LEU A 36 -2.01 -14.51 -3.38
C LEU A 36 -1.39 -13.39 -2.54
N ASP A 37 -0.21 -13.65 -1.95
CA ASP A 37 0.76 -12.63 -1.59
C ASP A 37 1.05 -11.80 -2.86
N ARG A 38 0.20 -10.79 -3.13
CA ARG A 38 0.50 -9.75 -4.10
C ARG A 38 1.57 -8.88 -3.46
N LEU A 39 2.82 -9.30 -3.66
CA LEU A 39 3.96 -8.40 -3.55
C LEU A 39 3.64 -7.17 -4.42
N PRO A 40 3.70 -5.94 -3.88
CA PRO A 40 3.52 -4.75 -4.69
C PRO A 40 4.58 -4.79 -5.79
N ARG A 41 4.15 -4.80 -7.05
CA ARG A 41 5.11 -4.67 -8.15
C ARG A 41 5.62 -3.24 -8.07
N SER A 42 6.89 -3.06 -7.72
CA SER A 42 7.50 -1.73 -7.75
C SER A 42 7.26 -1.13 -9.13
N PHE A 43 6.41 -0.12 -9.17
CA PHE A 43 6.05 0.56 -10.39
C PHE A 43 7.14 1.57 -10.69
N HIS A 44 8.24 1.09 -11.26
CA HIS A 44 9.19 1.96 -11.95
C HIS A 44 8.60 2.27 -13.33
N LEU A 45 7.72 3.29 -13.40
CA LEU A 45 7.62 4.06 -14.63
C LEU A 45 9.04 4.56 -14.89
N THR A 46 9.74 3.99 -15.87
CA THR A 46 11.04 4.48 -16.33
C THR A 46 10.84 5.91 -16.83
N GLN A 47 10.94 6.86 -15.91
CA GLN A 47 10.48 8.24 -16.08
C GLN A 47 11.53 9.11 -16.76
N GLU A 48 12.81 8.69 -16.70
CA GLU A 48 13.94 9.50 -17.17
C GLU A 48 14.07 9.61 -18.70
N SER A 49 13.30 8.85 -19.49
CA SER A 49 13.37 8.92 -20.97
C SER A 49 12.03 8.85 -21.71
N ALA A 50 10.90 8.75 -21.00
CA ALA A 50 9.60 8.63 -21.64
C ALA A 50 9.15 9.97 -22.27
N LYS A 51 8.87 9.95 -23.58
CA LYS A 51 8.25 11.07 -24.32
C LYS A 51 6.76 10.76 -24.54
N ILE A 52 5.89 11.64 -24.06
CA ILE A 52 4.43 11.47 -24.15
C ILE A 52 3.87 12.41 -25.22
N VAL A 53 3.14 11.86 -26.18
CA VAL A 53 2.45 12.62 -27.25
C VAL A 53 0.99 12.90 -26.90
N GLY A 54 0.40 13.87 -27.59
CA GLY A 54 -0.99 14.26 -27.43
C GLY A 54 -1.95 13.54 -28.37
N SER A 55 -3.24 13.73 -28.09
CA SER A 55 -4.36 13.31 -28.92
C SER A 55 -5.28 14.51 -29.17
N PRO A 56 -5.75 14.73 -30.41
CA PRO A 56 -6.74 15.77 -30.70
C PRO A 56 -8.14 15.38 -30.18
N ASN A 57 -8.38 14.08 -29.96
CA ASN A 57 -9.72 13.55 -29.67
C ASN A 57 -10.03 13.52 -28.17
N PHE A 58 -9.01 13.40 -27.32
CA PHE A 58 -9.21 13.27 -25.87
C PHE A 58 -8.01 13.79 -25.08
N PRO A 59 -8.21 14.29 -23.86
CA PRO A 59 -7.11 14.69 -22.99
C PRO A 59 -6.22 13.50 -22.61
N VAL A 60 -4.91 13.63 -22.80
CA VAL A 60 -3.94 12.58 -22.44
C VAL A 60 -3.59 12.67 -20.95
N LYS A 61 -3.72 11.56 -20.23
CA LYS A 61 -3.35 11.46 -18.82
C LYS A 61 -1.83 11.28 -18.67
N VAL A 62 -1.21 12.16 -17.90
CA VAL A 62 0.23 12.14 -17.56
C VAL A 62 0.35 11.95 -16.05
N TYR A 63 1.30 11.11 -15.61
CA TYR A 63 1.56 10.85 -14.21
C TYR A 63 2.97 11.31 -13.86
N VAL A 64 3.09 12.15 -12.84
CA VAL A 64 4.36 12.69 -12.37
C VAL A 64 4.49 12.40 -10.88
N MET A 65 5.62 11.83 -10.49
CA MET A 65 5.88 11.54 -9.08
C MET A 65 6.22 12.85 -8.37
N LEU A 66 5.68 13.05 -7.17
CA LEU A 66 6.00 14.24 -6.37
C LEU A 66 7.50 14.36 -6.16
N HIS A 67 7.99 15.59 -6.25
CA HIS A 67 9.39 15.96 -6.07
C HIS A 67 10.36 15.29 -7.06
N GLN A 68 9.85 14.83 -8.19
CA GLN A 68 10.66 14.26 -9.27
C GLN A 68 10.49 15.03 -10.57
N LYS A 69 11.44 14.81 -11.47
CA LYS A 69 11.41 15.32 -12.83
C LYS A 69 10.34 14.57 -13.64
N SER A 70 9.57 15.30 -14.44
CA SER A 70 8.55 14.69 -15.28
C SER A 70 9.13 14.05 -16.55
N PRO A 71 8.39 13.12 -17.18
CA PRO A 71 8.62 12.79 -18.58
C PRO A 71 8.44 14.04 -19.46
N HIS A 72 8.98 13.99 -20.68
CA HIS A 72 8.76 15.05 -21.66
C HIS A 72 7.34 14.95 -22.22
N VAL A 73 6.51 15.97 -21.95
CA VAL A 73 5.17 16.08 -22.53
C VAL A 73 5.28 16.89 -23.83
N LEU A 74 5.16 16.21 -24.96
CA LEU A 74 5.36 16.79 -26.27
C LEU A 74 4.12 17.56 -26.74
N CYS A 75 4.29 18.71 -27.38
CA CYS A 75 3.20 19.45 -28.00
C CYS A 75 2.91 18.98 -29.44
N VAL A 76 2.78 17.68 -29.67
CA VAL A 76 2.52 17.10 -31.00
C VAL A 76 1.66 15.85 -30.89
N THR A 77 0.97 15.48 -31.96
CA THR A 77 0.32 14.15 -32.06
C THR A 77 1.33 13.06 -32.40
N GLN A 78 0.94 11.80 -32.19
CA GLN A 78 1.75 10.65 -32.62
C GLN A 78 2.07 10.69 -34.12
N ARG A 79 1.12 11.17 -34.95
CA ARG A 79 1.35 11.31 -36.39
C ARG A 79 2.42 12.38 -36.64
N LEU A 80 2.19 13.62 -36.20
CA LEU A 80 3.08 14.75 -36.47
C LEU A 80 4.48 14.61 -35.87
N ARG A 81 4.65 13.79 -34.82
CA ARG A 81 5.96 13.50 -34.22
C ARG A 81 7.00 13.00 -35.23
N ASN A 82 6.56 12.32 -36.29
CA ASN A 82 7.44 11.74 -37.30
C ASN A 82 7.41 12.53 -38.63
N PHE A 83 6.77 13.70 -38.66
CA PHE A 83 6.77 14.59 -39.82
C PHE A 83 7.70 15.78 -39.54
N GLU A 84 8.31 16.29 -40.61
CA GLU A 84 8.97 17.58 -40.57
C GLU A 84 7.91 18.68 -40.51
N LEU A 85 8.10 19.64 -39.58
CA LEU A 85 7.22 20.78 -39.39
C LEU A 85 8.03 22.03 -39.69
N VAL A 86 7.55 22.86 -40.60
CA VAL A 86 8.20 24.13 -40.96
C VAL A 86 7.71 25.21 -39.99
N ASP A 87 8.67 25.97 -39.45
CA ASP A 87 8.48 27.08 -38.52
C ASP A 87 7.53 26.80 -37.35
N PRO A 88 7.75 25.73 -36.54
CA PRO A 88 6.82 25.38 -35.47
C PRO A 88 6.90 26.37 -34.30
N SER A 89 5.75 26.85 -33.84
CA SER A 89 5.58 27.68 -32.65
C SER A 89 4.76 26.94 -31.60
N PHE A 90 5.18 27.03 -30.33
CA PHE A 90 4.58 26.29 -29.22
C PHE A 90 4.18 27.22 -28.08
N GLN A 91 2.93 27.11 -27.61
CA GLN A 91 2.45 27.84 -26.46
C GLN A 91 1.75 26.92 -25.47
N TRP A 92 2.23 26.91 -24.23
CA TRP A 92 1.65 26.11 -23.15
C TRP A 92 0.84 26.96 -22.18
N HIS A 93 -0.35 26.47 -21.84
CA HIS A 93 -1.20 27.01 -20.78
C HIS A 93 -1.34 25.97 -19.67
N GLY A 94 -1.05 26.40 -18.44
CA GLY A 94 -1.20 25.59 -17.24
C GLY A 94 -2.62 25.62 -16.67
N PRO A 95 -2.78 25.08 -15.46
CA PRO A 95 -4.03 25.10 -14.73
C PRO A 95 -4.52 26.54 -14.57
N LYS A 96 -5.83 26.76 -14.73
CA LYS A 96 -6.47 28.10 -14.73
C LYS A 96 -6.12 28.99 -15.94
N GLY A 97 -5.54 28.43 -17.00
CA GLY A 97 -5.34 29.13 -18.29
C GLY A 97 -4.13 30.06 -18.36
N LYS A 98 -3.32 30.12 -17.30
CA LYS A 98 -2.10 30.95 -17.28
C LYS A 98 -1.06 30.38 -18.24
N ILE A 99 -0.39 31.25 -18.99
CA ILE A 99 0.76 30.86 -19.83
C ILE A 99 1.83 30.27 -18.91
N VAL A 100 2.38 29.12 -19.31
CA VAL A 100 3.51 28.50 -18.60
C VAL A 100 4.75 29.31 -18.94
N SER A 101 5.14 30.20 -18.03
CA SER A 101 6.43 30.90 -18.09
C SER A 101 7.54 29.97 -17.63
N GLU A 102 8.71 30.05 -18.25
CA GLU A 102 9.91 29.37 -17.75
C GLU A 102 10.23 29.86 -16.34
N ASN A 103 10.28 28.92 -15.39
CA ASN A 103 10.71 29.16 -14.03
C ASN A 103 11.55 27.97 -13.54
N SER A 104 11.95 27.97 -12.27
CA SER A 104 12.77 26.89 -11.70
C SER A 104 12.05 25.53 -11.63
N THR A 105 10.72 25.47 -11.73
CA THR A 105 9.94 24.23 -11.54
C THR A 105 9.36 23.65 -12.83
N ALA A 106 9.13 24.47 -13.85
CA ALA A 106 8.59 24.08 -15.15
C ALA A 106 9.34 24.79 -16.30
N GLN A 107 9.70 24.03 -17.33
CA GLN A 107 10.40 24.53 -18.50
C GLN A 107 9.73 24.03 -19.79
N VAL A 108 9.72 24.87 -20.82
CA VAL A 108 9.36 24.48 -22.18
C VAL A 108 10.65 24.39 -22.99
N THR A 109 11.02 23.20 -23.43
CA THR A 109 12.23 23.01 -24.23
C THR A 109 12.12 23.70 -25.59
N SER A 110 13.25 23.92 -26.27
CA SER A 110 13.29 24.45 -27.65
C SER A 110 12.45 23.65 -28.66
N THR A 111 12.20 22.36 -28.39
CA THR A 111 11.33 21.50 -29.20
C THR A 111 9.84 21.59 -28.85
N GLY A 112 9.46 22.53 -27.98
CA GLY A 112 8.07 22.71 -27.53
C GLY A 112 7.60 21.71 -26.48
N SER A 113 8.50 20.88 -25.93
CA SER A 113 8.14 19.91 -24.89
C SER A 113 8.06 20.56 -23.50
N LEU A 114 7.00 20.28 -22.74
CA LEU A 114 6.87 20.68 -21.34
C LEU A 114 7.54 19.66 -20.41
N VAL A 115 8.38 20.13 -19.51
CA VAL A 115 9.08 19.32 -18.50
C VAL A 115 9.00 20.02 -17.14
N PHE A 116 8.71 19.27 -16.09
CA PHE A 116 8.77 19.74 -14.71
C PHE A 116 10.04 19.21 -14.04
N GLN A 117 10.75 20.06 -13.30
CA GLN A 117 11.98 19.67 -12.60
C GLN A 117 11.70 19.13 -11.20
N ASN A 118 10.76 19.76 -10.49
CA ASN A 118 10.34 19.39 -9.14
C ASN A 118 8.82 19.52 -9.08
N PHE A 119 8.11 18.42 -9.33
CA PHE A 119 6.66 18.45 -9.43
C PHE A 119 5.98 18.50 -8.06
N GLU A 120 5.14 19.51 -7.85
CA GLU A 120 4.35 19.69 -6.63
C GLU A 120 2.87 19.34 -6.83
N GLU A 121 2.18 19.08 -5.72
CA GLU A 121 0.74 18.75 -5.71
C GLU A 121 -0.10 19.82 -6.44
N SER A 122 0.20 21.09 -6.19
CA SER A 122 -0.49 22.26 -6.74
C SER A 122 -0.35 22.41 -8.26
N MET A 123 0.65 21.74 -8.86
CA MET A 123 0.91 21.73 -10.30
C MET A 123 0.05 20.70 -11.02
N SER A 124 -0.69 19.85 -10.30
CA SER A 124 -1.66 18.94 -10.92
C SER A 124 -2.80 19.72 -11.57
N GLY A 125 -3.19 19.31 -12.78
CA GLY A 125 -4.29 19.96 -13.46
C GLY A 125 -4.36 19.72 -14.96
N VAL A 126 -5.20 20.51 -15.60
CA VAL A 126 -5.37 20.50 -17.05
C VAL A 126 -4.37 21.46 -17.67
N TYR A 127 -3.55 20.94 -18.57
CA TYR A 127 -2.61 21.69 -19.39
C TYR A 127 -3.05 21.65 -20.84
N THR A 128 -2.93 22.77 -21.53
CA THR A 128 -3.25 22.88 -22.97
C THR A 128 -2.01 23.34 -23.70
N CYS A 129 -1.69 22.70 -24.82
CA CYS A 129 -0.69 23.20 -25.73
C CYS A 129 -1.32 23.62 -27.06
N PHE A 130 -0.84 24.73 -27.60
CA PHE A 130 -1.10 25.20 -28.95
C PHE A 130 0.16 25.06 -29.77
N LEU A 131 0.06 24.34 -30.87
CA LEU A 131 1.09 24.19 -31.90
C LEU A 131 0.60 24.90 -33.16
N GLU A 132 1.36 25.88 -33.63
CA GLU A 132 1.21 26.47 -34.95
C GLU A 132 2.36 26.00 -35.83
N TYR A 133 2.07 25.52 -37.04
CA TYR A 133 3.10 25.01 -37.95
C TYR A 133 2.67 25.08 -39.40
N LYS A 134 3.64 25.03 -40.32
CA LYS A 134 3.38 24.78 -41.75
C LYS A 134 3.78 23.35 -42.12
N PRO A 135 2.95 22.58 -42.83
CA PRO A 135 3.33 21.25 -43.32
C PRO A 135 4.44 21.28 -44.36
N THR A 136 4.44 22.30 -45.21
CA THR A 136 5.47 22.60 -46.22
C THR A 136 5.61 24.12 -46.34
N VAL A 137 6.67 24.62 -46.98
CA VAL A 137 6.95 26.07 -47.09
C VAL A 137 5.82 26.86 -47.77
N GLU A 138 5.13 26.22 -48.72
CA GLU A 138 4.07 26.81 -49.54
C GLU A 138 2.68 26.66 -48.92
N GLU A 139 2.50 25.73 -47.98
CA GLU A 139 1.22 25.50 -47.32
C GLU A 139 0.89 26.56 -46.27
N VAL A 140 -0.41 26.76 -46.07
CA VAL A 140 -0.95 27.66 -45.03
C VAL A 140 -0.64 27.13 -43.62
N VAL A 141 -0.54 28.05 -42.67
CA VAL A 141 -0.32 27.73 -41.25
C VAL A 141 -1.49 26.92 -40.71
N LYS A 142 -1.20 25.81 -40.03
CA LYS A 142 -2.14 24.94 -39.34
C LYS A 142 -1.96 25.07 -37.84
N ASN A 143 -3.08 25.06 -37.13
CA ASN A 143 -3.13 25.15 -35.67
C ASN A 143 -3.63 23.85 -35.07
N LEU A 144 -2.95 23.37 -34.04
CA LEU A 144 -3.30 22.18 -33.31
C LEU A 144 -3.36 22.49 -31.82
N GLN A 145 -4.49 22.19 -31.21
CA GLN A 145 -4.68 22.27 -29.77
C GLN A 145 -4.69 20.87 -29.16
N LEU A 146 -3.86 20.64 -28.15
CA LEU A 146 -3.77 19.37 -27.41
C LEU A 146 -4.02 19.61 -25.93
N LYS A 147 -4.77 18.70 -25.29
CA LYS A 147 -5.07 18.78 -23.86
C LYS A 147 -4.42 17.61 -23.11
N TYR A 148 -3.92 17.90 -21.92
CA TYR A 148 -3.30 16.96 -21.01
C TYR A 148 -3.92 17.11 -19.63
N ILE A 149 -4.06 16.00 -18.92
CA ILE A 149 -4.37 16.01 -17.49
C ILE A 149 -3.17 15.43 -16.77
N ILE A 150 -2.47 16.28 -16.03
CA ILE A 150 -1.24 15.93 -15.33
C ILE A 150 -1.59 15.68 -13.87
N TYR A 151 -1.33 14.46 -13.41
CA TYR A 151 -1.61 14.01 -12.05
C TYR A 151 -0.32 13.87 -11.26
N ALA A 152 -0.27 14.47 -10.07
CA ALA A 152 0.65 14.04 -9.03
C ALA A 152 0.30 12.63 -8.58
N TYR A 153 1.32 11.79 -8.42
CA TYR A 153 1.19 10.55 -7.68
C TYR A 153 2.33 10.39 -6.67
N ARG A 154 2.08 9.53 -5.70
CA ARG A 154 3.08 9.08 -4.73
C ARG A 154 2.90 7.59 -4.48
N GLU A 155 3.97 6.96 -4.02
CA GLU A 155 3.89 5.62 -3.47
C GLU A 155 2.99 5.60 -2.22
N PRO A 156 2.21 4.53 -2.03
CA PRO A 156 1.39 4.35 -0.83
C PRO A 156 2.25 4.21 0.42
N ARG A 157 1.67 4.54 1.57
CA ARG A 157 2.22 4.11 2.85
C ARG A 157 1.82 2.65 3.09
N TYR A 158 2.82 1.79 3.02
CA TYR A 158 2.67 0.37 3.35
C TYR A 158 3.08 0.13 4.79
N TYR A 159 2.23 -0.61 5.51
CA TYR A 159 2.55 -1.11 6.85
C TYR A 159 1.75 -2.38 7.11
N TYR A 160 2.26 -3.24 7.98
CA TYR A 160 1.45 -4.31 8.54
C TYR A 160 0.75 -3.79 9.78
N GLN A 161 -0.55 -4.02 9.89
CA GLN A 161 -1.26 -3.92 11.15
C GLN A 161 -1.39 -5.33 11.72
N PHE A 162 -1.15 -5.50 13.01
CA PHE A 162 -1.34 -6.79 13.65
C PHE A 162 -2.01 -6.69 15.01
N THR A 163 -2.83 -7.69 15.31
CA THR A 163 -3.53 -7.83 16.58
C THR A 163 -3.05 -9.06 17.31
N ALA A 164 -3.01 -9.01 18.64
CA ALA A 164 -2.69 -10.15 19.48
C ALA A 164 -3.46 -10.07 20.79
N ARG A 165 -3.88 -11.23 21.31
CA ARG A 165 -4.57 -11.32 22.60
C ARG A 165 -3.71 -12.00 23.64
N TYR A 166 -3.82 -11.52 24.86
CA TYR A 166 -3.13 -12.07 26.02
C TYR A 166 -4.15 -12.31 27.14
N HIS A 167 -3.96 -13.37 27.92
CA HIS A 167 -4.54 -13.42 29.26
C HIS A 167 -3.95 -12.29 30.09
N ALA A 168 -4.75 -11.74 31.00
CA ALA A 168 -4.40 -10.53 31.72
C ALA A 168 -4.62 -10.67 33.23
N ALA A 169 -3.87 -9.88 33.97
CA ALA A 169 -4.22 -9.51 35.34
C ALA A 169 -5.59 -8.77 35.34
N PRO A 170 -6.25 -8.58 36.51
CA PRO A 170 -7.43 -7.73 36.61
C PRO A 170 -7.25 -6.41 35.87
N CYS A 171 -8.24 -5.97 35.08
CA CYS A 171 -8.05 -4.85 34.15
C CYS A 171 -7.64 -3.52 34.80
N ASN A 172 -7.89 -3.34 36.09
CA ASN A 172 -7.44 -2.20 36.90
C ASN A 172 -5.98 -2.32 37.40
N SER A 173 -5.29 -3.40 37.07
CA SER A 173 -3.93 -3.69 37.52
C SER A 173 -2.88 -2.88 36.77
N ILE A 174 -1.92 -2.33 37.52
CA ILE A 174 -0.73 -1.66 36.97
C ILE A 174 0.19 -2.60 36.18
N TYR A 175 0.08 -3.93 36.40
CA TYR A 175 0.89 -4.92 35.70
C TYR A 175 0.57 -4.94 34.20
N ASN A 176 -0.68 -4.69 33.80
CA ASN A 176 -1.08 -4.62 32.40
C ASN A 176 -0.38 -3.47 31.66
N ILE A 177 -0.29 -2.29 32.29
CA ILE A 177 0.40 -1.12 31.74
C ILE A 177 1.92 -1.37 31.63
N SER A 178 2.51 -1.99 32.64
CA SER A 178 3.93 -2.37 32.61
C SER A 178 4.22 -3.37 31.50
N PHE A 179 3.34 -4.36 31.32
CA PHE A 179 3.44 -5.37 30.29
C PHE A 179 3.34 -4.75 28.89
N GLU A 180 2.37 -3.88 28.64
CA GLU A 180 2.21 -3.16 27.37
C GLU A 180 3.51 -2.45 26.96
N LYS A 181 4.11 -1.68 27.86
CA LYS A 181 5.36 -0.95 27.60
C LYS A 181 6.52 -1.90 27.28
N LYS A 182 6.65 -3.00 28.04
CA LYS A 182 7.68 -4.02 27.80
C LYS A 182 7.47 -4.73 26.46
N LEU A 183 6.24 -5.11 26.13
CA LEU A 183 5.90 -5.77 24.87
C LEU A 183 6.24 -4.86 23.69
N LEU A 184 5.85 -3.59 23.74
CA LEU A 184 6.21 -2.62 22.70
C LEU A 184 7.74 -2.47 22.57
N GLN A 185 8.47 -2.34 23.69
CA GLN A 185 9.95 -2.26 23.66
C GLN A 185 10.60 -3.49 23.01
N ILE A 186 10.11 -4.70 23.31
CA ILE A 186 10.61 -5.94 22.71
C ILE A 186 10.35 -5.95 21.21
N LEU A 187 9.12 -5.62 20.78
CA LEU A 187 8.75 -5.56 19.37
C LEU A 187 9.55 -4.49 18.60
N SER A 188 9.75 -3.30 19.17
CA SER A 188 10.58 -2.26 18.57
C SER A 188 12.04 -2.72 18.44
N LYS A 189 12.58 -3.41 19.43
CA LYS A 189 13.94 -3.96 19.37
C LYS A 189 14.08 -5.06 18.31
N LEU A 190 13.06 -5.90 18.15
CA LEU A 190 13.03 -6.97 17.14
C LEU A 190 13.19 -6.46 15.71
N VAL A 191 12.64 -5.28 15.40
CA VAL A 191 12.62 -4.74 14.03
C VAL A 191 13.64 -3.62 13.80
N LEU A 192 14.40 -3.23 14.83
CA LEU A 192 15.31 -2.09 14.81
C LEU A 192 16.37 -2.22 13.70
N ASP A 193 16.96 -3.39 13.55
CA ASP A 193 18.00 -3.68 12.56
C ASP A 193 17.46 -3.71 11.11
N LEU A 194 16.14 -3.79 10.95
CA LEU A 194 15.47 -3.68 9.66
C LEU A 194 15.08 -2.24 9.31
N SER A 195 15.46 -1.27 10.16
CA SER A 195 15.04 0.13 10.07
C SER A 195 13.51 0.25 9.97
N CYS A 196 12.77 -0.61 10.66
CA CYS A 196 11.33 -0.53 10.77
C CYS A 196 10.95 0.03 12.13
N GLU A 197 9.73 0.54 12.24
CA GLU A 197 9.18 1.09 13.48
C GLU A 197 7.90 0.35 13.82
N VAL A 198 7.77 -0.07 15.09
CA VAL A 198 6.53 -0.60 15.65
C VAL A 198 5.88 0.47 16.51
N SER A 199 4.57 0.66 16.31
CA SER A 199 3.74 1.57 17.11
C SER A 199 2.52 0.85 17.65
N LEU A 200 2.12 1.20 18.87
CA LEU A 200 0.87 0.73 19.49
C LEU A 200 -0.27 1.62 19.01
N LEU A 201 -1.24 1.04 18.31
CA LEU A 201 -2.41 1.74 17.81
C LEU A 201 -3.58 1.69 18.80
N LYS A 202 -3.75 0.55 19.47
CA LYS A 202 -4.85 0.32 20.41
C LYS A 202 -4.46 -0.71 21.47
N SER A 203 -4.88 -0.47 22.71
CA SER A 203 -4.73 -1.38 23.85
C SER A 203 -6.01 -1.33 24.67
N GLU A 204 -6.66 -2.48 24.84
CA GLU A 204 -7.92 -2.59 25.58
C GLU A 204 -7.88 -3.81 26.50
N CYS A 205 -8.47 -3.70 27.69
CA CYS A 205 -8.66 -4.83 28.59
C CYS A 205 -10.15 -5.11 28.76
N HIS A 206 -10.54 -6.38 28.58
CA HIS A 206 -11.92 -6.80 28.71
C HIS A 206 -12.03 -8.03 29.60
N ARG A 207 -13.15 -8.12 30.32
CA ARG A 207 -13.52 -9.31 31.09
C ARG A 207 -14.42 -10.19 30.24
N VAL A 208 -13.87 -11.29 29.74
CA VAL A 208 -14.48 -12.19 28.77
C VAL A 208 -15.06 -13.41 29.48
N LYS A 209 -16.29 -13.80 29.11
CA LYS A 209 -16.89 -15.05 29.55
C LYS A 209 -16.46 -16.17 28.61
N MET A 210 -15.67 -17.10 29.12
CA MET A 210 -15.27 -18.31 28.41
C MET A 210 -16.43 -19.31 28.37
N GLN A 211 -16.49 -20.13 27.32
CA GLN A 211 -17.55 -21.14 27.17
C GLN A 211 -17.53 -22.19 28.30
N ARG A 212 -16.36 -22.54 28.82
CA ARG A 212 -16.17 -23.59 29.83
C ARG A 212 -15.24 -23.22 31.00
N ALA A 213 -14.61 -22.05 30.98
CA ALA A 213 -13.54 -21.66 31.91
C ALA A 213 -13.87 -20.39 32.74
N GLY A 214 -15.16 -20.09 32.93
CA GLY A 214 -15.59 -18.95 33.75
C GLY A 214 -15.30 -17.59 33.12
N LEU A 215 -15.10 -16.57 33.97
CA LEU A 215 -14.72 -15.22 33.55
C LEU A 215 -13.20 -15.07 33.61
N GLN A 216 -12.61 -14.51 32.56
CA GLN A 216 -11.18 -14.20 32.50
C GLN A 216 -10.96 -12.78 31.99
N ASN A 217 -9.85 -12.16 32.39
CA ASN A 217 -9.45 -10.87 31.83
C ASN A 217 -8.52 -11.13 30.65
N GLU A 218 -8.71 -10.37 29.58
CA GLU A 218 -7.89 -10.43 28.39
C GLU A 218 -7.49 -9.04 27.91
N LEU A 219 -6.27 -8.93 27.41
CA LEU A 219 -5.73 -7.76 26.74
C LEU A 219 -5.82 -7.94 25.23
N PHE A 220 -6.30 -6.91 24.55
CA PHE A 220 -6.43 -6.81 23.11
C PHE A 220 -5.48 -5.73 22.63
N PHE A 221 -4.40 -6.15 21.96
CA PHE A 221 -3.45 -5.22 21.37
C PHE A 221 -3.69 -5.09 19.88
N THR A 222 -3.53 -3.88 19.37
CA THR A 222 -3.38 -3.57 17.95
C THR A 222 -2.11 -2.75 17.76
N PHE A 223 -1.19 -3.26 16.96
CA PHE A 223 0.06 -2.61 16.59
C PHE A 223 0.11 -2.35 15.09
N SER A 224 1.01 -1.45 14.68
CA SER A 224 1.47 -1.37 13.29
C SER A 224 2.98 -1.46 13.21
N VAL A 225 3.49 -2.02 12.11
CA VAL A 225 4.90 -1.98 11.73
C VAL A 225 5.06 -1.34 10.36
N SER A 226 5.81 -0.24 10.30
CA SER A 226 6.09 0.53 9.08
C SER A 226 7.59 0.59 8.81
N SER A 227 7.97 0.74 7.54
CA SER A 227 9.36 1.01 7.17
C SER A 227 9.69 2.47 7.46
N LEU A 228 10.85 2.76 8.06
CA LEU A 228 11.36 4.12 8.14
C LEU A 228 11.87 4.56 6.77
N ASP A 229 11.37 5.69 6.29
CA ASP A 229 11.85 6.36 5.08
C ASP A 229 13.33 6.74 5.26
N THR A 230 14.12 6.59 4.20
CA THR A 230 15.58 6.81 4.19
C THR A 230 16.01 8.23 4.56
N GLU A 231 15.09 9.19 4.62
CA GLU A 231 15.40 10.61 4.84
C GLU A 231 15.40 11.07 6.30
N LYS A 232 14.85 10.30 7.25
CA LYS A 232 14.65 10.77 8.64
C LYS A 232 15.21 9.85 9.74
N GLY A 233 16.07 8.89 9.39
CA GLY A 233 16.63 7.93 10.34
C GLY A 233 18.15 8.10 10.56
N PRO A 234 18.67 7.81 11.77
CA PRO A 234 20.10 7.91 12.09
C PRO A 234 21.00 6.89 11.36
N LYS A 235 20.43 5.96 10.58
CA LYS A 235 21.16 5.07 9.66
C LYS A 235 20.37 4.91 8.36
N PRO A 236 20.69 5.65 7.30
CA PRO A 236 20.11 5.41 5.99
C PRO A 236 20.50 4.01 5.53
N CYS A 237 19.51 3.24 5.13
CA CYS A 237 19.71 1.88 4.68
C CYS A 237 20.37 1.91 3.29
N ALA A 238 21.66 1.58 3.25
CA ALA A 238 22.50 1.67 2.07
C ALA A 238 22.62 0.29 1.40
N GLY A 239 21.94 0.10 0.26
CA GLY A 239 22.12 -1.08 -0.60
C GLY A 239 20.88 -1.47 -1.43
N HIS A 240 21.08 -2.27 -2.48
CA HIS A 240 20.00 -2.82 -3.32
C HIS A 240 19.00 -3.73 -2.56
N SER A 241 19.33 -4.14 -1.33
CA SER A 241 18.46 -4.89 -0.41
C SER A 241 17.53 -4.00 0.43
N CYS A 242 17.53 -2.68 0.20
CA CYS A 242 16.83 -1.69 1.02
C CYS A 242 15.36 -1.45 0.62
N GLU A 243 14.78 -2.32 -0.18
CA GLU A 243 13.38 -2.20 -0.58
C GLU A 243 12.46 -2.28 0.65
N SER A 244 11.64 -1.24 0.87
CA SER A 244 10.75 -1.13 2.03
C SER A 244 9.81 -2.34 2.18
N SER A 245 9.34 -2.89 1.05
CA SER A 245 8.49 -4.09 1.00
C SER A 245 9.21 -5.33 1.58
N LYS A 246 10.47 -5.56 1.19
CA LYS A 246 11.31 -6.66 1.68
C LYS A 246 11.63 -6.50 3.16
N ARG A 247 11.94 -5.28 3.60
CA ARG A 247 12.19 -4.97 5.02
C ARG A 247 10.95 -5.25 5.87
N LEU A 248 9.78 -4.79 5.42
CA LEU A 248 8.50 -5.07 6.08
C LEU A 248 8.15 -6.56 6.11
N SER A 249 8.40 -7.29 5.03
CA SER A 249 8.20 -8.75 4.99
C SER A 249 9.11 -9.48 6.00
N LYS A 250 10.38 -9.07 6.12
CA LYS A 250 11.28 -9.59 7.17
C LYS A 250 10.77 -9.24 8.57
N ALA A 251 10.29 -8.02 8.79
CA ALA A 251 9.75 -7.59 10.07
C ALA A 251 8.51 -8.40 10.46
N LYS A 252 7.59 -8.66 9.51
CA LYS A 252 6.45 -9.57 9.69
C LYS A 252 6.92 -10.94 10.19
N ASN A 253 7.86 -11.56 9.49
CA ASN A 253 8.35 -12.90 9.85
C ASN A 253 9.00 -12.93 11.24
N LEU A 254 9.74 -11.90 11.64
CA LEU A 254 10.33 -11.80 12.98
C LEU A 254 9.26 -11.67 14.07
N ILE A 255 8.22 -10.89 13.82
CA ILE A 255 7.10 -10.70 14.74
C ILE A 255 6.30 -12.01 14.89
N GLU A 256 5.95 -12.66 13.77
CA GLU A 256 5.27 -13.97 13.79
C GLU A 256 6.08 -15.01 14.58
N ARG A 257 7.38 -15.08 14.32
CA ARG A 257 8.29 -15.97 15.05
C ARG A 257 8.32 -15.65 16.55
N PHE A 258 8.36 -14.38 16.93
CA PHE A 258 8.33 -13.98 18.33
C PHE A 258 7.08 -14.48 19.06
N PHE A 259 5.89 -14.33 18.48
CA PHE A 259 4.65 -14.82 19.08
C PHE A 259 4.60 -16.36 19.13
N ASN A 260 5.03 -17.05 18.07
CA ASN A 260 5.09 -18.52 18.06
C ASN A 260 6.05 -19.06 19.14
N GLN A 261 7.19 -18.40 19.33
CA GLN A 261 8.16 -18.78 20.37
C GLN A 261 7.60 -18.63 21.79
N GLN A 262 6.69 -17.67 22.04
CA GLN A 262 6.05 -17.57 23.34
C GLN A 262 5.23 -18.83 23.68
N VAL A 263 4.54 -19.40 22.70
CA VAL A 263 3.78 -20.65 22.87
C VAL A 263 4.71 -21.81 23.19
N GLU A 264 5.81 -21.95 22.45
CA GLU A 264 6.80 -23.01 22.69
C GLU A 264 7.42 -22.93 24.10
N VAL A 265 7.77 -21.73 24.56
CA VAL A 265 8.35 -21.51 25.89
C VAL A 265 7.32 -21.77 26.98
N LEU A 266 6.07 -21.34 26.77
CA LEU A 266 4.99 -21.54 27.73
C LEU A 266 4.62 -23.03 27.86
N GLY A 267 4.53 -23.76 26.75
CA GLY A 267 4.20 -25.19 26.73
C GLY A 267 5.25 -26.09 27.37
N ARG A 268 6.51 -25.63 27.46
CA ARG A 268 7.59 -26.32 28.19
C ARG A 268 7.59 -26.03 29.69
N ARG A 269 6.75 -25.10 30.17
CA ARG A 269 6.74 -24.67 31.57
C ARG A 269 5.80 -25.56 32.38
N ALA A 270 6.29 -26.05 33.52
CA ALA A 270 5.42 -26.68 34.52
C ALA A 270 4.56 -25.61 35.21
N GLU A 271 3.34 -25.97 35.62
CA GLU A 271 2.45 -25.08 36.36
C GLU A 271 3.12 -24.53 37.64
N PRO A 272 2.78 -23.29 38.07
CA PRO A 272 1.73 -22.42 37.53
C PRO A 272 2.18 -21.54 36.34
N LEU A 273 1.25 -21.28 35.43
CA LEU A 273 1.44 -20.35 34.32
C LEU A 273 1.60 -18.89 34.83
N PRO A 274 2.30 -18.01 34.08
CA PRO A 274 2.32 -16.59 34.37
C PRO A 274 0.91 -15.98 34.38
N GLU A 275 0.71 -14.88 35.09
CA GLU A 275 -0.57 -14.15 35.12
C GLU A 275 -0.93 -13.52 33.75
N ILE A 276 0.08 -13.05 33.01
CA ILE A 276 -0.07 -12.47 31.67
C ILE A 276 0.71 -13.34 30.68
N TYR A 277 0.00 -13.94 29.73
CA TYR A 277 0.61 -14.79 28.70
C TYR A 277 -0.20 -14.77 27.40
N TYR A 278 0.47 -15.02 26.29
CA TYR A 278 -0.11 -14.95 24.95
C TYR A 278 -1.15 -16.06 24.73
N ILE A 279 -2.25 -15.71 24.07
CA ILE A 279 -3.28 -16.67 23.65
C ILE A 279 -2.93 -17.15 22.24
N GLU A 280 -2.54 -18.42 22.14
CA GLU A 280 -2.17 -19.06 20.87
C GLU A 280 -3.25 -18.89 19.80
N GLY A 281 -2.82 -18.64 18.56
CA GLY A 281 -3.72 -18.52 17.40
C GLY A 281 -4.46 -17.18 17.29
N THR A 282 -4.19 -16.22 18.19
CA THR A 282 -4.85 -14.90 18.16
C THR A 282 -4.06 -13.84 17.41
N LEU A 283 -2.85 -14.15 16.93
CA LEU A 283 -2.07 -13.23 16.10
C LEU A 283 -2.73 -13.15 14.73
N GLN A 284 -3.19 -11.97 14.35
CA GLN A 284 -3.66 -11.68 13.00
C GLN A 284 -2.84 -10.54 12.43
N MET A 285 -2.23 -10.73 11.26
CA MET A 285 -1.49 -9.67 10.57
C MET A 285 -2.16 -9.36 9.23
N VAL A 286 -2.36 -8.08 8.95
CA VAL A 286 -3.00 -7.58 7.72
C VAL A 286 -2.09 -6.56 7.07
N TRP A 287 -1.86 -6.72 5.77
CA TRP A 287 -1.16 -5.71 4.97
C TRP A 287 -2.08 -4.53 4.70
N ILE A 288 -1.66 -3.33 5.08
CA ILE A 288 -2.41 -2.11 4.88
C ILE A 288 -1.69 -1.22 3.87
N ASN A 289 -2.43 -0.80 2.84
CA ASN A 289 -1.99 0.13 1.81
C ASN A 289 -2.87 1.40 1.83
N ARG A 290 -2.38 2.47 2.48
CA ARG A 290 -3.15 3.73 2.57
C ARG A 290 -2.50 4.84 1.77
N CYS A 291 -3.34 5.71 1.22
CA CYS A 291 -2.91 6.93 0.58
C CYS A 291 -2.93 8.10 1.54
N PHE A 292 -2.12 9.11 1.23
CA PHE A 292 -2.14 10.38 1.95
C PHE A 292 -3.49 11.09 1.72
N PRO A 293 -3.94 11.96 2.65
CA PRO A 293 -5.12 12.78 2.43
C PRO A 293 -4.99 13.57 1.13
N GLY A 294 -6.06 13.63 0.35
CA GLY A 294 -6.06 14.19 -1.00
C GLY A 294 -5.64 13.23 -2.11
N TYR A 295 -5.26 11.98 -1.80
CA TYR A 295 -4.85 10.97 -2.78
C TYR A 295 -5.70 9.70 -2.66
N GLY A 296 -5.80 8.92 -3.73
CA GLY A 296 -6.47 7.63 -3.73
C GLY A 296 -6.03 6.72 -4.88
N MET A 297 -6.22 5.43 -4.68
CA MET A 297 -6.05 4.39 -5.69
C MET A 297 -7.35 4.16 -6.44
N ASN A 298 -7.27 4.07 -7.77
CA ASN A 298 -8.39 3.66 -8.59
C ASN A 298 -7.89 3.04 -9.91
N ILE A 299 -7.91 1.72 -9.99
CA ILE A 299 -7.42 0.97 -11.16
C ILE A 299 -8.20 1.30 -12.45
N LEU A 300 -9.49 1.58 -12.34
CA LEU A 300 -10.34 1.88 -13.50
C LEU A 300 -10.03 3.28 -14.06
N LYS A 301 -9.82 4.25 -13.17
CA LYS A 301 -9.52 5.63 -13.55
C LYS A 301 -8.04 5.81 -13.95
N HIS A 302 -7.16 5.06 -13.32
CA HIS A 302 -5.70 5.13 -13.46
C HIS A 302 -5.10 3.74 -13.79
N PRO A 303 -5.43 3.14 -14.95
CA PRO A 303 -4.99 1.78 -15.30
C PRO A 303 -3.48 1.66 -15.47
N LYS A 304 -2.80 2.78 -15.77
CA LYS A 304 -1.35 2.83 -15.87
C LYS A 304 -0.65 2.78 -14.50
N CYS A 305 -1.34 2.99 -13.38
CA CYS A 305 -0.76 3.09 -12.04
C CYS A 305 -1.74 2.49 -10.99
N PRO A 306 -2.04 1.18 -11.05
CA PRO A 306 -3.12 0.56 -10.28
C PRO A 306 -2.91 0.59 -8.76
N GLU A 307 -1.64 0.57 -8.32
CA GLU A 307 -1.24 0.53 -6.90
C GLU A 307 -0.71 1.89 -6.41
N CYS A 308 -0.88 2.96 -7.20
CA CYS A 308 -0.36 4.27 -6.89
C CYS A 308 -1.40 5.14 -6.18
N CYS A 309 -0.95 5.96 -5.24
CA CYS A 309 -1.77 7.02 -4.67
C CYS A 309 -1.74 8.20 -5.62
N VAL A 310 -2.80 8.33 -6.42
CA VAL A 310 -2.97 9.42 -7.38
C VAL A 310 -3.79 10.54 -6.74
N ILE A 311 -3.41 11.78 -6.99
CA ILE A 311 -4.13 12.95 -6.48
C ILE A 311 -5.61 12.92 -6.88
N CYS A 312 -6.50 13.15 -5.91
CA CYS A 312 -7.94 13.21 -6.15
C CYS A 312 -8.26 14.34 -7.11
N SER A 313 -9.15 14.08 -8.08
CA SER A 313 -9.56 15.09 -9.06
C SER A 313 -10.60 16.03 -8.46
N PRO A 314 -10.82 17.22 -9.06
CA PRO A 314 -12.00 18.03 -8.77
C PRO A 314 -13.28 17.18 -8.84
N GLY A 315 -14.24 17.48 -7.97
CA GLY A 315 -15.43 16.67 -7.74
C GLY A 315 -15.22 15.48 -6.80
N THR A 316 -13.99 15.27 -6.30
CA THR A 316 -13.67 14.20 -5.34
C THR A 316 -12.73 14.70 -4.24
N TYR A 317 -12.64 13.95 -3.13
CA TYR A 317 -11.77 14.26 -2.01
C TYR A 317 -11.36 13.00 -1.26
N ASN A 318 -10.32 13.10 -0.42
CA ASN A 318 -10.01 12.08 0.59
C ASN A 318 -9.52 12.77 1.87
N SER A 319 -10.30 12.69 2.95
CA SER A 319 -10.05 13.44 4.18
C SER A 319 -9.15 12.76 5.21
N ARG A 320 -8.91 11.47 5.05
CA ARG A 320 -8.10 10.68 5.97
C ARG A 320 -7.13 9.82 5.16
N ASP A 321 -6.36 9.01 5.86
CA ASP A 321 -5.55 7.96 5.24
C ASP A 321 -6.45 6.83 4.71
N GLY A 322 -7.24 7.16 3.69
CA GLY A 322 -8.14 6.26 2.97
C GLY A 322 -7.47 5.68 1.72
N ILE A 323 -8.16 4.71 1.10
CA ILE A 323 -7.67 4.03 -0.11
C ILE A 323 -8.21 4.68 -1.38
N HIS A 324 -9.39 5.32 -1.32
CA HIS A 324 -10.11 5.81 -2.49
C HIS A 324 -10.52 7.28 -2.34
N CYS A 325 -10.56 7.99 -3.46
CA CYS A 325 -11.18 9.31 -3.53
C CYS A 325 -12.71 9.16 -3.54
N LEU A 326 -13.39 9.84 -2.61
CA LEU A 326 -14.84 9.84 -2.47
C LEU A 326 -15.44 11.02 -3.25
N GLN A 327 -16.69 10.88 -3.67
CA GLN A 327 -17.38 11.94 -4.40
C GLN A 327 -17.62 13.16 -3.51
N CYS A 328 -17.38 14.35 -4.05
CA CYS A 328 -17.63 15.63 -3.43
C CYS A 328 -17.79 16.73 -4.48
N ASN A 329 -19.03 17.08 -4.82
CA ASN A 329 -19.31 18.01 -5.91
C ASN A 329 -18.84 19.45 -5.63
N SER A 330 -18.66 19.83 -4.36
CA SER A 330 -18.13 21.15 -3.97
C SER A 330 -16.60 21.26 -4.09
N SER A 331 -15.89 20.15 -4.30
CA SER A 331 -14.44 20.15 -4.49
C SER A 331 -14.07 20.66 -5.89
N LEU A 332 -13.41 21.82 -5.98
CA LEU A 332 -13.00 22.42 -7.26
C LEU A 332 -11.50 22.28 -7.56
N VAL A 333 -10.75 21.65 -6.65
CA VAL A 333 -9.30 21.57 -6.72
C VAL A 333 -8.85 20.11 -6.76
N PHE A 334 -7.67 19.88 -7.34
CA PHE A 334 -7.00 18.61 -7.18
C PHE A 334 -6.49 18.49 -5.74
N GLY A 335 -6.53 17.27 -5.17
CA GLY A 335 -5.96 17.01 -3.86
C GLY A 335 -6.84 17.42 -2.68
N ALA A 336 -8.14 17.62 -2.87
CA ALA A 336 -9.03 18.05 -1.80
C ALA A 336 -9.02 17.09 -0.60
N LYS A 337 -8.81 17.65 0.60
CA LYS A 337 -8.72 16.93 1.89
C LYS A 337 -9.98 17.04 2.73
N ALA A 338 -10.99 17.77 2.24
CA ALA A 338 -12.28 17.89 2.89
C ALA A 338 -13.35 18.09 1.82
N CYS A 339 -14.58 17.70 2.14
CA CYS A 339 -15.76 18.08 1.40
C CYS A 339 -16.52 19.08 2.26
N LEU A 340 -16.54 20.34 1.84
CA LEU A 340 -17.18 21.44 2.54
C LEU A 340 -18.45 21.85 1.83
#